data_AF-A0A1G9N9D0-F1
#
_entry.id   AF-A0A1G9N9D0-F1
#
_cell.length_a   1.000
_cell.length_b   1.000
_cell.length_c   1.000
_cell.angle_alpha   90.00
_cell.angle_beta   90.00
_cell.angle_gamma   90.00
#
_symmetry.space_group_name_H-M   'P 1'
#
loop_
_entity.id
_entity.type
_entity.pdbx_description
1 polymer ?
#
loop_
_entity_poly.entity_id
_entity_poly.type
_entity_poly.pdbx_seq_one_letter_code
_entity_poly.pdbx_strand_id
1 'polypeptide(L)'
;MPSTTNALLFARASLAVIFFWFGAMGFTPVGEAIAGSWISGHAFLSGLEDQAASAARALGIYQIVMAVLIGAPLPLGSFRRIGFVLLGIFAGLALTALLTNPVWLEAEGGFPAIGSGQGILKYIAILGLALWAGSFDNSRIFSNRTSKTRAISLPVMWCGLVVVLVWIGLMKFTAAEAAGIAPLIASSPLFSWMQAFMPEQAISALIGVIEILTALALLGYWFNPRLFRIGLVMSIITFLMTLSFLFTYPGAWDADLGGFPALSRSGHFLLKDLALLAVCFAFINETRVRRYR
;
A
#
# COMPACT_ATOMS: atom_id res chain seq x y z
N MET A 1 18.05 -10.64 -13.49
CA MET A 1 16.96 -9.65 -13.67
C MET A 1 15.64 -10.39 -13.89
N PRO A 2 14.53 -10.00 -13.24
CA PRO A 2 13.27 -10.74 -13.34
C PRO A 2 12.69 -10.72 -14.77
N SER A 3 12.31 -11.89 -15.29
CA SER A 3 11.43 -12.03 -16.47
C SER A 3 10.02 -11.49 -16.14
N THR A 4 9.16 -11.27 -17.13
CA THR A 4 7.74 -10.91 -16.92
C THR A 4 7.07 -11.83 -15.88
N THR A 5 7.44 -13.11 -15.92
CA THR A 5 7.02 -14.13 -14.95
C THR A 5 7.43 -13.78 -13.53
N ASN A 6 8.67 -13.33 -13.30
CA ASN A 6 9.17 -13.03 -11.96
C ASN A 6 8.51 -11.77 -11.36
N ALA A 7 8.25 -10.73 -12.16
CA ALA A 7 7.54 -9.53 -11.67
C ALA A 7 6.09 -9.87 -11.30
N LEU A 8 5.41 -10.70 -12.10
CA LEU A 8 4.07 -11.18 -11.80
C LEU A 8 4.04 -12.08 -10.56
N LEU A 9 5.00 -12.98 -10.43
CA LEU A 9 5.13 -13.84 -9.25
C LEU A 9 5.36 -13.00 -7.98
N PHE A 10 6.24 -12.00 -8.04
CA PHE A 10 6.46 -11.08 -6.93
C PHE A 10 5.19 -10.32 -6.56
N ALA A 11 4.47 -9.75 -7.54
CA ALA A 11 3.20 -9.08 -7.28
C ALA A 11 2.16 -9.98 -6.61
N ARG A 12 2.02 -11.22 -7.10
CA ARG A 12 1.11 -12.22 -6.52
C ARG A 12 1.51 -12.60 -5.10
N ALA A 13 2.79 -12.86 -4.87
CA ALA A 13 3.32 -13.21 -3.56
C ALA A 13 3.10 -12.07 -2.56
N SER A 14 3.45 -10.84 -2.94
CA SER A 14 3.23 -9.64 -2.12
C SER A 14 1.75 -9.48 -1.74
N LEU A 15 0.84 -9.54 -2.71
CA LEU A 15 -0.59 -9.41 -2.46
C LEU A 15 -1.12 -10.54 -1.57
N ALA A 16 -0.72 -11.79 -1.84
CA ALA A 16 -1.14 -12.93 -1.03
C ALA A 16 -0.63 -12.81 0.42
N VAL A 17 0.64 -12.47 0.64
CA VAL A 17 1.22 -12.29 1.97
C VAL A 17 0.48 -11.18 2.73
N ILE A 18 0.30 -10.00 2.12
CA ILE A 18 -0.34 -8.85 2.77
C ILE A 18 -1.76 -9.22 3.22
N PHE A 19 -2.58 -9.72 2.30
CA PHE A 19 -4.00 -9.92 2.59
C PHE A 19 -4.29 -11.19 3.37
N PHE A 20 -3.44 -12.22 3.28
CA PHE A 20 -3.52 -13.33 4.20
C PHE A 20 -3.24 -12.87 5.63
N TRP A 21 -2.21 -12.04 5.81
CA TRP A 21 -1.83 -11.51 7.11
C TRP A 21 -2.88 -10.58 7.69
N PHE A 22 -3.36 -9.60 6.92
CA PHE A 22 -4.46 -8.73 7.35
C PHE A 22 -5.74 -9.53 7.64
N GLY A 23 -5.98 -10.56 6.84
CA GLY A 23 -7.12 -11.44 7.01
C GLY A 23 -7.07 -12.19 8.35
N ALA A 24 -5.90 -12.70 8.73
CA ALA A 24 -5.67 -13.31 10.04
C ALA A 24 -5.84 -12.29 11.18
N MET A 25 -5.37 -11.05 11.00
CA MET A 25 -5.56 -9.97 11.99
C MET A 25 -7.04 -9.63 12.22
N GLY A 26 -7.93 -9.89 11.25
CA GLY A 26 -9.38 -9.73 11.41
C GLY A 26 -10.01 -10.58 12.52
N PHE A 27 -9.30 -11.57 13.06
CA PHE A 27 -9.73 -12.41 14.18
C PHE A 27 -9.12 -11.99 15.52
N THR A 28 -8.48 -10.83 15.58
CA THR A 28 -7.80 -10.30 16.77
C THR A 28 -8.43 -8.98 17.23
N PRO A 29 -8.19 -8.54 18.48
CA PRO A 29 -8.62 -7.23 18.97
C PRO A 29 -8.11 -6.07 18.10
N VAL A 30 -6.93 -6.20 17.48
CA VAL A 30 -6.40 -5.17 16.57
C VAL A 30 -7.27 -5.03 15.33
N GLY A 31 -7.68 -6.15 14.73
CA GLY A 31 -8.58 -6.16 13.57
C GLY A 31 -9.95 -5.59 13.91
N GLU A 32 -10.48 -5.94 15.10
CA GLU A 32 -11.72 -5.38 15.63
C GLU A 32 -11.62 -3.86 15.82
N ALA A 33 -10.53 -3.35 16.41
CA ALA A 33 -10.32 -1.92 16.58
C ALA A 33 -10.17 -1.17 15.25
N ILE A 34 -9.56 -1.80 14.24
CA ILE A 34 -9.48 -1.21 12.89
C ILE A 34 -10.86 -1.18 12.23
N ALA A 35 -11.61 -2.28 12.24
CA ALA A 35 -12.95 -2.35 11.67
C ALA A 35 -13.92 -1.39 12.39
N GLY A 36 -13.89 -1.37 13.72
CA GLY A 36 -14.67 -0.46 14.54
C GLY A 36 -14.33 0.99 14.24
N SER A 37 -13.05 1.32 14.06
CA SER A 37 -12.68 2.67 13.64
C SER A 37 -13.29 3.02 12.29
N TRP A 38 -13.34 2.12 11.32
CA TRP A 38 -13.95 2.40 10.01
C TRP A 38 -15.47 2.56 10.10
N ILE A 39 -16.14 1.70 10.87
CA ILE A 39 -17.60 1.72 11.04
C ILE A 39 -18.04 3.02 11.70
N SER A 40 -17.41 3.40 12.82
CA SER A 40 -17.84 4.55 13.61
C SER A 40 -17.75 5.88 12.86
N GLY A 41 -16.76 6.03 11.97
CA GLY A 41 -16.68 7.24 11.15
C GLY A 41 -17.37 7.14 9.79
N HIS A 42 -17.92 5.99 9.39
CA HIS A 42 -18.65 5.92 8.13
C HIS A 42 -20.05 6.52 8.28
N ALA A 43 -20.39 7.52 7.47
CA ALA A 43 -21.66 8.26 7.58
C ALA A 43 -22.92 7.37 7.54
N PHE A 44 -22.83 6.21 6.92
CA PHE A 44 -23.93 5.24 6.81
C PHE A 44 -23.84 4.06 7.78
N LEU A 45 -22.73 3.91 8.51
CA LEU A 45 -22.48 2.76 9.40
C LEU A 45 -22.26 3.17 10.87
N SER A 46 -22.28 4.46 11.20
CA SER A 46 -22.02 5.05 12.53
C SER A 46 -23.09 4.75 13.60
N GLY A 47 -23.75 3.60 13.50
CA GLY A 47 -24.63 3.02 14.52
C GLY A 47 -24.53 1.49 14.57
N LEU A 48 -23.48 0.93 13.96
CA LEU A 48 -23.17 -0.50 13.90
C LEU A 48 -21.86 -0.81 14.63
N GLU A 49 -21.41 0.03 15.56
CA GLU A 49 -20.16 -0.16 16.29
C GLU A 49 -20.10 -1.51 17.01
N ASP A 50 -21.23 -1.96 17.57
CA ASP A 50 -21.38 -3.28 18.20
C ASP A 50 -21.13 -4.44 17.22
N GLN A 51 -21.16 -4.18 15.92
CA GLN A 51 -20.86 -5.16 14.87
C GLN A 51 -19.38 -5.17 14.46
N ALA A 52 -18.51 -4.38 15.09
CA ALA A 52 -17.09 -4.28 14.74
C ALA A 52 -16.38 -5.64 14.73
N ALA A 53 -16.59 -6.48 15.76
CA ALA A 53 -16.01 -7.82 15.84
C ALA A 53 -16.46 -8.71 14.67
N SER A 54 -17.76 -8.71 14.37
CA SER A 54 -18.35 -9.49 13.27
C SER A 54 -17.85 -9.00 11.91
N ALA A 55 -17.78 -7.68 11.71
CA ALA A 55 -17.26 -7.06 10.51
C ALA A 55 -15.77 -7.38 10.30
N ALA A 56 -14.95 -7.29 11.35
CA ALA A 56 -13.52 -7.62 11.30
C ALA A 56 -13.31 -9.08 10.85
N ARG A 57 -14.06 -10.03 11.42
CA ARG A 57 -13.98 -11.45 11.04
C ARG A 57 -14.45 -11.68 9.61
N ALA A 58 -15.55 -11.05 9.18
CA ALA A 58 -16.06 -11.17 7.83
C ALA A 58 -15.07 -10.63 6.78
N LEU A 59 -14.51 -9.44 7.03
CA LEU A 59 -13.42 -8.89 6.21
C LEU A 59 -12.17 -9.77 6.26
N GLY A 60 -11.89 -10.36 7.42
CA GLY A 60 -10.80 -11.30 7.62
C GLY A 60 -10.91 -12.51 6.70
N ILE A 61 -12.06 -13.18 6.71
CA ILE A 61 -12.38 -14.30 5.81
C ILE A 61 -12.27 -13.87 4.35
N TYR A 62 -12.86 -12.72 4.00
CA TYR A 62 -12.80 -12.18 2.64
C TYR A 62 -11.35 -12.03 2.15
N GLN A 63 -10.49 -11.44 2.98
CA GLN A 63 -9.10 -11.20 2.66
C GLN A 63 -8.29 -12.50 2.56
N ILE A 64 -8.52 -13.49 3.44
CA ILE A 64 -7.88 -14.80 3.38
C ILE A 64 -8.26 -15.53 2.08
N VAL A 65 -9.55 -15.61 1.77
CA VAL A 65 -10.04 -16.28 0.54
C VAL A 65 -9.43 -15.64 -0.69
N MET A 66 -9.46 -14.30 -0.75
CA MET A 66 -8.86 -13.52 -1.82
C MET A 66 -7.34 -13.78 -1.94
N ALA A 67 -6.61 -13.77 -0.83
CA ALA A 67 -5.17 -14.03 -0.80
C ALA A 67 -4.81 -15.43 -1.29
N VAL A 68 -5.56 -16.45 -0.86
CA VAL A 68 -5.39 -17.84 -1.32
C VAL A 68 -5.64 -17.94 -2.81
N LEU A 69 -6.71 -17.34 -3.33
CA LEU A 69 -7.01 -17.37 -4.76
C LEU A 69 -5.90 -16.70 -5.61
N ILE A 70 -5.29 -15.61 -5.12
CA ILE A 70 -4.20 -14.89 -5.81
C ILE A 70 -2.88 -15.67 -5.73
N GLY A 71 -2.52 -16.12 -4.53
CA GLY A 71 -1.21 -16.67 -4.18
C GLY A 71 -1.03 -18.15 -4.51
N ALA A 72 -2.07 -18.96 -4.33
CA ALA A 72 -1.94 -20.41 -4.42
C ALA A 72 -1.51 -20.88 -5.83
N PRO A 73 -0.73 -21.98 -5.92
CA PRO A 73 -0.34 -22.60 -7.19
C PRO A 73 -1.53 -23.36 -7.81
N LEU A 74 -2.66 -22.69 -8.01
CA LEU A 74 -3.89 -23.28 -8.54
C LEU A 74 -3.70 -23.65 -10.02
N PRO A 75 -4.16 -24.86 -10.44
CA PRO A 75 -3.96 -25.38 -11.78
C PRO A 75 -4.77 -24.64 -12.86
N LEU A 76 -5.80 -23.88 -12.47
CA LEU A 76 -6.71 -23.19 -13.39
C LEU A 76 -6.66 -21.67 -13.15
N GLY A 77 -6.22 -20.91 -14.16
CA GLY A 77 -6.13 -19.44 -14.11
C GLY A 77 -7.46 -18.72 -13.84
N SER A 78 -8.60 -19.35 -14.14
CA SER A 78 -9.94 -18.80 -13.90
C SER A 78 -10.23 -18.51 -12.42
N PHE A 79 -9.75 -19.33 -11.48
CA PHE A 79 -9.94 -19.09 -10.04
C PHE A 79 -9.12 -17.91 -9.54
N ARG A 80 -7.90 -17.76 -10.07
CA ARG A 80 -7.02 -16.64 -9.73
C ARG A 80 -7.62 -15.29 -10.10
N ARG A 81 -8.34 -15.25 -11.22
CA ARG A 81 -9.10 -14.07 -11.65
C ARG A 81 -10.14 -13.64 -10.61
N ILE A 82 -10.84 -14.59 -9.98
CA ILE A 82 -11.81 -14.29 -8.92
C ILE A 82 -11.10 -13.56 -7.77
N GLY A 83 -9.92 -14.04 -7.35
CA GLY A 83 -9.10 -13.37 -6.34
C GLY A 83 -8.78 -11.91 -6.68
N PHE A 84 -8.34 -11.63 -7.91
CA PHE A 84 -8.08 -10.24 -8.33
C PHE A 84 -9.32 -9.36 -8.42
N VAL A 85 -10.48 -9.91 -8.79
CA VAL A 85 -11.76 -9.19 -8.78
C VAL A 85 -12.18 -8.85 -7.34
N LEU A 86 -12.07 -9.81 -6.41
CA LEU A 86 -12.32 -9.58 -5.00
C LEU A 86 -11.39 -8.47 -4.46
N LEU A 87 -10.12 -8.50 -4.82
CA LEU A 87 -9.17 -7.44 -4.45
C LEU A 87 -9.56 -6.07 -5.02
N GLY A 88 -10.02 -6.03 -6.28
CA GLY A 88 -10.50 -4.80 -6.89
C GLY A 88 -11.71 -4.22 -6.15
N ILE A 89 -12.67 -5.06 -5.78
CA ILE A 89 -13.86 -4.66 -5.00
C ILE A 89 -13.44 -4.17 -3.62
N PHE A 90 -12.60 -4.92 -2.91
CA PHE A 90 -12.11 -4.55 -1.59
C PHE A 90 -11.34 -3.23 -1.60
N ALA A 91 -10.44 -3.04 -2.56
CA ALA A 91 -9.71 -1.78 -2.71
C ALA A 91 -10.65 -0.61 -3.03
N GLY A 92 -11.65 -0.82 -3.90
CA GLY A 92 -12.66 0.19 -4.21
C GLY A 92 -13.47 0.60 -2.99
N LEU A 93 -13.95 -0.37 -2.21
CA LEU A 93 -14.66 -0.13 -0.95
C LEU A 93 -13.77 0.54 0.10
N ALA A 94 -12.51 0.13 0.23
CA ALA A 94 -11.58 0.78 1.15
C ALA A 94 -11.37 2.25 0.78
N LEU A 95 -11.32 2.59 -0.52
CA LEU A 95 -11.16 3.97 -0.96
C LEU A 95 -12.37 4.86 -0.67
N THR A 96 -13.59 4.31 -0.57
CA THR A 96 -14.75 5.12 -0.14
C THR A 96 -14.61 5.58 1.31
N ALA A 97 -13.81 4.89 2.12
CA ALA A 97 -13.49 5.33 3.47
C ALA A 97 -12.63 6.61 3.50
N LEU A 98 -12.06 7.11 2.39
CA LEU A 98 -11.47 8.47 2.35
C LEU A 98 -12.52 9.58 2.44
N LEU A 99 -13.77 9.27 2.08
CA LEU A 99 -14.89 10.21 2.08
C LEU A 99 -15.64 10.22 3.41
N THR A 100 -15.23 9.38 4.35
CA THR A 100 -15.89 9.19 5.63
C THR A 100 -14.85 9.07 6.73
N ASN A 101 -15.21 9.25 8.00
CA ASN A 101 -14.31 9.29 9.17
C ASN A 101 -13.45 10.57 9.21
N PRO A 102 -12.95 11.05 10.37
CA PRO A 102 -11.81 11.97 10.37
C PRO A 102 -10.55 11.23 9.90
N VAL A 103 -10.51 10.98 8.58
CA VAL A 103 -9.30 10.71 7.80
C VAL A 103 -8.42 11.95 7.82
N TRP A 104 -9.05 13.13 7.92
CA TRP A 104 -8.40 14.43 7.93
C TRP A 104 -8.08 14.86 9.37
N LEU A 105 -6.88 15.39 9.58
CA LEU A 105 -6.43 15.87 10.87
C LEU A 105 -7.00 17.27 11.13
N GLU A 106 -8.02 17.36 11.99
CA GLU A 106 -8.61 18.64 12.40
C GLU A 106 -7.57 19.57 13.05
N ALA A 107 -6.64 18.99 13.83
CA ALA A 107 -5.54 19.72 14.46
C ALA A 107 -4.63 20.46 13.47
N GLU A 108 -4.60 20.02 12.21
CA GLU A 108 -3.79 20.59 11.12
C GLU A 108 -4.67 21.37 10.12
N GLY A 109 -5.90 21.74 10.50
CA GLY A 109 -6.83 22.51 9.67
C GLY A 109 -7.79 21.67 8.81
N GLY A 110 -7.84 20.36 9.01
CA GLY A 110 -8.69 19.45 8.24
C GLY A 110 -8.12 19.16 6.84
N PHE A 111 -8.97 18.94 5.84
CA PHE A 111 -8.51 18.64 4.48
C PHE A 111 -7.57 19.75 3.96
N PRO A 112 -6.37 19.41 3.41
CA PRO A 112 -5.93 18.09 2.98
C PRO A 112 -5.02 17.34 3.97
N ALA A 113 -4.85 17.80 5.22
CA ALA A 113 -3.99 17.14 6.19
C ALA A 113 -4.55 15.76 6.56
N ILE A 114 -3.83 14.68 6.26
CA ILE A 114 -4.32 13.30 6.34
C ILE A 114 -3.63 12.51 7.47
N GLY A 115 -4.42 11.90 8.34
CA GLY A 115 -3.97 11.05 9.44
C GLY A 115 -4.18 9.57 9.10
N SER A 116 -5.24 8.98 9.63
CA SER A 116 -5.55 7.54 9.50
C SER A 116 -5.74 7.08 8.04
N GLY A 117 -6.10 7.97 7.11
CA GLY A 117 -6.31 7.63 5.70
C GLY A 117 -5.05 7.51 4.86
N GLN A 118 -3.85 7.78 5.39
CA GLN A 118 -2.61 7.56 4.65
C GLN A 118 -2.47 6.09 4.19
N GLY A 119 -2.89 5.14 5.04
CA GLY A 119 -2.93 3.73 4.66
C GLY A 119 -3.99 3.39 3.62
N ILE A 120 -5.06 4.19 3.52
CA ILE A 120 -6.15 4.01 2.57
C ILE A 120 -5.72 4.45 1.16
N LEU A 121 -4.97 5.56 1.04
CA LEU A 121 -4.44 6.04 -0.24
C LEU A 121 -3.65 4.96 -1.02
N LYS A 122 -2.96 4.08 -0.31
CA LYS A 122 -2.19 2.97 -0.91
C LYS A 122 -3.08 2.00 -1.71
N TYR A 123 -4.39 1.94 -1.44
CA TYR A 123 -5.31 1.09 -2.20
C TYR A 123 -5.49 1.52 -3.66
N ILE A 124 -5.19 2.77 -4.04
CA ILE A 124 -5.19 3.19 -5.45
C ILE A 124 -4.14 2.39 -6.23
N ALA A 125 -2.92 2.32 -5.70
CA ALA A 125 -1.82 1.57 -6.32
C ALA A 125 -2.06 0.06 -6.26
N ILE A 126 -2.60 -0.45 -5.15
CA ILE A 126 -2.96 -1.88 -5.00
C ILE A 126 -4.05 -2.28 -6.01
N LEU A 127 -5.06 -1.43 -6.23
CA LEU A 127 -6.08 -1.66 -7.26
C LEU A 127 -5.46 -1.74 -8.65
N GLY A 128 -4.55 -0.82 -8.98
CA GLY A 128 -3.78 -0.85 -10.22
C GLY A 128 -2.98 -2.15 -10.36
N LEU A 129 -2.32 -2.59 -9.29
CA LEU A 129 -1.55 -3.84 -9.28
C LEU A 129 -2.44 -5.07 -9.48
N ALA A 130 -3.62 -5.09 -8.87
CA ALA A 130 -4.60 -6.16 -9.02
C ALA A 130 -5.09 -6.26 -10.48
N LEU A 131 -5.43 -5.11 -11.09
CA LEU A 131 -5.82 -5.05 -12.50
C LEU A 131 -4.69 -5.48 -13.43
N TRP A 132 -3.45 -5.08 -13.12
CA TRP A 132 -2.27 -5.44 -13.88
C TRP A 132 -1.99 -6.94 -13.82
N ALA A 133 -1.91 -7.51 -12.61
CA ALA A 133 -1.61 -8.92 -12.39
C ALA A 133 -2.73 -9.81 -12.93
N GLY A 134 -4.00 -9.45 -12.70
CA GLY A 134 -5.15 -10.18 -13.23
C GLY A 134 -5.29 -10.14 -14.75
N SER A 135 -4.61 -9.20 -15.43
CA SER A 135 -4.62 -9.14 -16.89
C SER A 135 -3.87 -10.30 -17.57
N PHE A 136 -2.97 -10.99 -16.85
CA PHE A 136 -2.17 -12.11 -17.38
C PHE A 136 -2.91 -13.45 -17.38
N ASP A 137 -3.92 -13.63 -16.51
CA ASP A 137 -4.67 -14.90 -16.40
C ASP A 137 -5.85 -15.01 -17.38
N ASN A 138 -5.95 -14.14 -18.38
CA ASN A 138 -7.06 -14.10 -19.34
C ASN A 138 -6.76 -14.93 -20.60
N SER A 139 -7.22 -16.19 -20.65
CA SER A 139 -6.86 -17.15 -21.71
C SER A 139 -7.79 -17.18 -22.94
N ARG A 140 -8.92 -16.46 -22.98
CA ARG A 140 -9.87 -16.56 -24.11
C ARG A 140 -10.07 -15.30 -24.96
N ILE A 141 -9.53 -14.15 -24.58
CA ILE A 141 -9.75 -12.88 -25.31
C ILE A 141 -8.44 -12.29 -25.89
N PHE A 142 -7.26 -12.80 -25.52
CA PHE A 142 -6.00 -12.14 -25.86
C PHE A 142 -4.84 -13.10 -26.15
N SER A 143 -4.77 -13.58 -27.40
CA SER A 143 -3.48 -13.79 -28.09
C SER A 143 -2.75 -12.46 -28.35
N ASN A 144 -3.40 -11.31 -28.12
CA ASN A 144 -2.79 -9.99 -28.18
C ASN A 144 -2.37 -9.49 -26.79
N ARG A 145 -1.06 -9.25 -26.63
CA ARG A 145 -0.35 -8.70 -25.45
C ARG A 145 -0.89 -7.36 -24.87
N THR A 146 -2.07 -6.89 -25.28
CA THR A 146 -2.67 -5.59 -24.96
C THR A 146 -4.16 -5.75 -24.64
N SER A 147 -4.50 -6.31 -23.47
CA SER A 147 -5.89 -6.25 -22.99
C SER A 147 -6.24 -4.83 -22.55
N LYS A 148 -7.49 -4.39 -22.75
CA LYS A 148 -7.99 -3.09 -22.26
C LYS A 148 -7.71 -2.90 -20.76
N THR A 149 -7.81 -3.99 -19.99
CA THR A 149 -7.47 -4.02 -18.55
C THR A 149 -6.01 -3.66 -18.28
N ARG A 150 -5.07 -4.19 -19.08
CA ARG A 150 -3.64 -3.84 -18.95
C ARG A 150 -3.36 -2.38 -19.31
N ALA A 151 -4.11 -1.81 -20.26
CA ALA A 151 -3.97 -0.39 -20.59
C ALA A 151 -4.46 0.54 -19.46
N ILE A 152 -5.53 0.15 -18.76
CA ILE A 152 -6.08 0.89 -17.62
C ILE A 152 -5.24 0.71 -16.35
N SER A 153 -4.64 -0.47 -16.14
CA SER A 153 -3.89 -0.74 -14.92
C SER A 153 -2.65 0.13 -14.76
N LEU A 154 -1.94 0.44 -15.86
CA LEU A 154 -0.73 1.27 -15.82
C LEU A 154 -0.99 2.69 -15.27
N PRO A 155 -1.92 3.50 -15.81
CA PRO A 155 -2.19 4.81 -15.26
C PRO A 155 -2.74 4.75 -13.82
N VAL A 156 -3.51 3.71 -13.45
CA VAL A 156 -4.00 3.55 -12.07
C VAL A 156 -2.84 3.28 -11.10
N MET A 157 -1.92 2.36 -11.44
CA MET A 157 -0.72 2.10 -10.65
C MET A 157 0.15 3.36 -10.51
N TRP A 158 0.34 4.09 -11.62
CA TRP A 158 1.16 5.31 -11.65
C TRP A 158 0.54 6.41 -10.79
N CYS A 159 -0.76 6.66 -10.96
CA CYS A 159 -1.51 7.62 -10.18
C CYS A 159 -1.44 7.26 -8.69
N GLY A 160 -1.62 5.99 -8.34
CA GLY A 160 -1.48 5.53 -6.96
C GLY A 160 -0.11 5.81 -6.35
N LEU A 161 0.99 5.54 -7.06
CA LEU A 161 2.34 5.88 -6.58
C LEU A 161 2.52 7.38 -6.37
N VAL A 162 2.14 8.18 -7.36
CA VAL A 162 2.28 9.65 -7.30
C VAL A 162 1.44 10.23 -6.16
N VAL A 163 0.17 9.84 -6.06
CA VAL A 163 -0.75 10.32 -5.01
C VAL A 163 -0.22 9.96 -3.63
N VAL A 164 0.22 8.72 -3.41
CA VAL A 164 0.77 8.30 -2.12
C VAL A 164 2.00 9.13 -1.74
N LEU A 165 2.96 9.27 -2.64
CA LEU A 165 4.21 10.00 -2.37
C LEU A 165 3.99 11.50 -2.20
N VAL A 166 3.11 12.11 -2.98
CA VAL A 166 2.77 13.54 -2.82
C VAL A 166 2.06 13.77 -1.50
N TRP A 167 1.02 13.00 -1.20
CA TRP A 167 0.18 13.29 -0.04
C TRP A 167 0.91 12.99 1.27
N ILE A 168 1.56 11.82 1.38
CA ILE A 168 2.36 11.47 2.57
C ILE A 168 3.59 12.38 2.67
N GLY A 169 4.23 12.72 1.55
CA GLY A 169 5.37 13.64 1.51
C GLY A 169 5.02 15.06 1.96
N LEU A 170 3.83 15.56 1.61
CA LEU A 170 3.33 16.84 2.12
C LEU A 170 3.02 16.78 3.62
N MET A 171 2.52 15.65 4.13
CA MET A 171 2.30 15.47 5.56
C MET A 171 3.59 15.58 6.38
N LYS A 172 4.76 15.25 5.81
CA LYS A 172 6.05 15.33 6.52
C LYS A 172 6.44 16.73 7.00
N PHE A 173 5.75 17.77 6.54
CA PHE A 173 5.97 19.14 6.98
C PHE A 173 5.10 19.54 8.19
N THR A 174 4.24 18.64 8.68
CA THR A 174 3.43 18.88 9.89
C THR A 174 4.11 18.37 11.15
N ALA A 175 3.72 18.93 12.30
CA ALA A 175 4.25 18.51 13.60
C ALA A 175 3.72 17.12 13.98
N ALA A 176 2.45 16.84 13.66
CA ALA A 176 1.85 15.53 13.92
C ALA A 176 2.59 14.39 13.20
N GLU A 177 2.99 14.60 11.95
CA GLU A 177 3.71 13.58 11.18
C GLU A 177 5.16 13.41 11.65
N ALA A 178 5.83 14.52 12.02
CA ALA A 178 7.18 14.46 12.58
C ALA A 178 7.22 13.63 13.88
N ALA A 179 6.25 13.86 14.78
CA ALA A 179 6.10 13.05 16.00
C ALA A 179 5.76 11.57 15.68
N GLY A 180 4.98 11.33 14.63
CA GLY A 180 4.61 9.97 14.19
C GLY A 180 5.79 9.14 13.67
N ILE A 181 6.77 9.76 13.01
CA ILE A 181 7.94 9.05 12.47
C ILE A 181 9.13 8.99 13.43
N ALA A 182 9.21 9.85 14.45
CA ALA A 182 10.33 9.89 15.37
C ALA A 182 10.64 8.52 16.00
N PRO A 183 9.65 7.71 16.44
CA PRO A 183 9.90 6.37 16.94
C PRO A 183 10.48 5.40 15.89
N LEU A 184 10.06 5.51 14.62
CA LEU A 184 10.57 4.69 13.51
C LEU A 184 12.05 4.99 13.25
N ILE A 185 12.42 6.27 13.27
CA ILE A 185 13.78 6.74 13.07
C ILE A 185 14.66 6.28 14.24
N ALA A 186 14.18 6.47 15.48
CA ALA A 186 14.93 6.13 16.69
C ALA A 186 15.25 4.63 16.76
N SER A 187 14.34 3.78 16.29
CA SER A 187 14.50 2.33 16.34
C SER A 187 15.35 1.76 15.21
N SER A 188 15.69 2.54 14.19
CA SER A 188 16.42 2.06 13.00
C SER A 188 17.91 2.41 13.06
N PRO A 189 18.82 1.42 12.93
CA PRO A 189 20.27 1.69 12.90
C PRO A 189 20.68 2.51 11.67
N LEU A 190 19.85 2.55 10.63
CA LEU A 190 20.12 3.33 9.41
C LEU A 190 19.83 4.82 9.59
N PHE A 191 18.97 5.21 10.53
CA PHE A 191 18.48 6.59 10.67
C PHE A 191 18.65 7.19 12.06
N SER A 192 18.85 6.38 13.11
CA SER A 192 18.91 6.87 14.50
C SER A 192 20.00 7.92 14.71
N TRP A 193 21.14 7.80 14.01
CA TRP A 193 22.23 8.78 14.05
C TRP A 193 21.82 10.17 13.57
N MET A 194 20.80 10.31 12.74
CA MET A 194 20.35 11.62 12.23
C MET A 194 19.83 12.52 13.35
N GLN A 195 19.28 11.93 14.41
CA GLN A 195 18.77 12.66 15.58
C GLN A 195 19.87 13.36 16.38
N ALA A 196 21.14 12.95 16.21
CA ALA A 196 22.28 13.64 16.81
C ALA A 196 22.63 14.97 16.11
N PHE A 197 22.16 15.17 14.87
CA PHE A 197 22.57 16.30 14.03
C PHE A 197 21.41 17.22 13.64
N MET A 198 20.17 16.72 13.68
CA MET A 198 18.99 17.43 13.19
C MET A 198 17.80 17.23 14.15
N PRO A 199 16.95 18.26 14.34
CA PRO A 199 15.71 18.09 15.08
C PRO A 199 14.72 17.20 14.30
N GLU A 200 13.79 16.58 15.02
CA GLU A 200 12.79 15.65 14.46
C GLU A 200 12.04 16.23 13.26
N GLN A 201 11.59 17.48 13.35
CA GLN A 201 10.90 18.17 12.26
C GLN A 201 11.76 18.30 11.00
N ALA A 202 13.07 18.54 11.14
CA ALA A 202 13.97 18.66 10.00
C ALA A 202 14.20 17.32 9.31
N ILE A 203 14.29 16.22 10.10
CA ILE A 203 14.40 14.87 9.54
C ILE A 203 13.11 14.50 8.80
N SER A 204 11.94 14.81 9.38
CA SER A 204 10.66 14.63 8.72
C SER A 204 10.59 15.39 7.41
N ALA A 205 10.86 16.69 7.42
CA ALA A 205 10.84 17.53 6.23
C ALA A 205 11.82 17.04 5.15
N LEU A 206 13.01 16.53 5.52
CA LEU A 206 13.96 15.94 4.58
C LEU A 206 13.37 14.71 3.87
N ILE A 207 12.72 13.81 4.61
CA ILE A 207 12.01 12.66 4.03
C ILE A 207 10.90 13.16 3.10
N GLY A 208 10.14 14.18 3.52
CA GLY A 208 9.11 14.81 2.70
C GLY A 208 9.64 15.34 1.37
N VAL A 209 10.75 16.08 1.40
CA VAL A 209 11.42 16.56 0.18
C VAL A 209 11.80 15.40 -0.74
N ILE A 210 12.36 14.31 -0.21
CA ILE A 210 12.72 13.12 -1.00
C ILE A 210 11.47 12.49 -1.63
N GLU A 211 10.37 12.38 -0.90
CA GLU A 211 9.10 11.83 -1.41
C GLU A 211 8.49 12.70 -2.52
N ILE A 212 8.49 14.04 -2.34
CA ILE A 212 8.02 14.98 -3.38
C ILE A 212 8.91 14.94 -4.62
N LEU A 213 10.24 14.93 -4.46
CA LEU A 213 11.17 14.82 -5.59
C LEU A 213 10.98 13.48 -6.33
N THR A 214 10.74 12.40 -5.60
CA THR A 214 10.41 11.09 -6.17
C THR A 214 9.14 11.16 -7.00
N ALA A 215 8.08 11.77 -6.47
CA ALA A 215 6.82 11.94 -7.19
C ALA A 215 6.98 12.80 -8.45
N LEU A 216 7.72 13.91 -8.38
CA LEU A 216 8.05 14.75 -9.53
C LEU A 216 8.81 13.96 -10.61
N ALA A 217 9.77 13.11 -10.20
CA ALA A 217 10.48 12.24 -11.14
C ALA A 217 9.54 11.20 -11.79
N LEU A 218 8.56 10.66 -11.04
CA LEU A 218 7.56 9.75 -11.58
C LEU A 218 6.65 10.39 -12.63
N LEU A 219 6.48 11.73 -12.64
CA LEU A 219 5.73 12.43 -13.70
C LEU A 219 6.36 12.23 -15.08
N GLY A 220 7.67 11.93 -15.13
CA GLY A 220 8.39 11.58 -16.36
C GLY A 220 7.80 10.39 -17.13
N TYR A 221 6.84 9.64 -16.56
CA TYR A 221 6.13 8.55 -17.23
C TYR A 221 5.60 8.93 -18.63
N TRP A 222 5.11 10.16 -18.79
CA TRP A 222 4.48 10.62 -20.04
C TRP A 222 5.46 11.25 -21.04
N PHE A 223 6.56 11.84 -20.58
CA PHE A 223 7.41 12.69 -21.42
C PHE A 223 8.91 12.39 -21.33
N ASN A 224 9.39 11.72 -20.29
CA ASN A 224 10.82 11.41 -20.13
C ASN A 224 11.06 10.05 -19.43
N PRO A 225 11.32 8.97 -20.21
CA PRO A 225 11.54 7.63 -19.67
C PRO A 225 12.76 7.49 -18.74
N ARG A 226 13.75 8.39 -18.82
CA ARG A 226 14.89 8.38 -17.90
C ARG A 226 14.49 8.92 -16.53
N LEU A 227 13.78 10.04 -16.52
CA LEU A 227 13.25 10.65 -15.30
C LEU A 227 12.30 9.70 -14.57
N PHE A 228 11.40 9.04 -15.30
CA PHE A 228 10.50 8.03 -14.72
C PHE A 228 11.25 6.90 -14.01
N ARG A 229 12.37 6.42 -14.59
CA ARG A 229 13.17 5.36 -13.97
C ARG A 229 13.88 5.82 -12.72
N ILE A 230 14.37 7.07 -12.70
CA ILE A 230 14.94 7.67 -11.49
C ILE A 230 13.87 7.67 -10.40
N GLY A 231 12.65 8.13 -10.72
CA GLY A 231 11.50 8.08 -9.82
C GLY A 231 11.22 6.66 -9.30
N LEU A 232 11.19 5.65 -10.19
CA LEU A 232 10.98 4.25 -9.78
C LEU A 232 12.08 3.72 -8.84
N VAL A 233 13.35 4.04 -9.11
CA VAL A 233 14.47 3.62 -8.26
C VAL A 233 14.37 4.29 -6.89
N MET A 234 14.09 5.59 -6.85
CA MET A 234 13.88 6.32 -5.60
C MET A 234 12.68 5.74 -4.82
N SER A 235 11.55 5.44 -5.48
CA SER A 235 10.40 4.79 -4.83
C SER A 235 10.76 3.42 -4.25
N ILE A 236 11.52 2.60 -4.98
CA ILE A 236 11.99 1.30 -4.47
C ILE A 236 12.81 1.49 -3.20
N ILE A 237 13.74 2.45 -3.20
CA ILE A 237 14.56 2.75 -2.03
C ILE A 237 13.66 3.19 -0.86
N THR A 238 12.72 4.12 -1.09
CA THR A 238 11.75 4.56 -0.08
C THR A 238 10.96 3.39 0.52
N PHE A 239 10.34 2.54 -0.31
CA PHE A 239 9.53 1.42 0.19
C PHE A 239 10.37 0.33 0.87
N LEU A 240 11.62 0.12 0.46
CA LEU A 240 12.53 -0.78 1.17
C LEU A 240 12.92 -0.21 2.54
N MET A 241 13.17 1.09 2.62
CA MET A 241 13.46 1.77 3.89
C MET A 241 12.24 1.70 4.82
N THR A 242 11.02 1.94 4.33
CA THR A 242 9.83 1.83 5.18
C THR A 242 9.54 0.39 5.60
N LEU A 243 9.69 -0.60 4.71
CA LEU A 243 9.54 -2.00 5.07
C LEU A 243 10.59 -2.47 6.09
N SER A 244 11.78 -1.86 6.12
CA SER A 244 12.79 -2.16 7.15
C SER A 244 12.30 -1.83 8.57
N PHE A 245 11.35 -0.90 8.72
CA PHE A 245 10.73 -0.59 10.01
C PHE A 245 9.87 -1.73 10.55
N LEU A 246 9.38 -2.67 9.73
CA LEU A 246 8.74 -3.87 10.26
C LEU A 246 9.69 -4.68 11.15
N PHE A 247 11.00 -4.63 10.89
CA PHE A 247 11.99 -5.39 11.66
C PHE A 247 12.66 -4.56 12.75
N THR A 248 12.78 -3.25 12.54
CA THR A 248 13.52 -2.37 13.45
C THR A 248 12.63 -1.66 14.45
N TYR A 249 11.35 -1.40 14.13
CA TYR A 249 10.41 -0.74 15.02
C TYR A 249 9.54 -1.76 15.78
N PRO A 250 9.72 -1.93 17.11
CA PRO A 250 8.94 -2.89 17.89
C PRO A 250 7.43 -2.63 17.82
N GLY A 251 7.03 -1.36 17.76
CA GLY A 251 5.62 -0.95 17.66
C GLY A 251 4.98 -1.28 16.30
N ALA A 252 5.69 -1.91 15.36
CA ALA A 252 5.09 -2.54 14.19
C ALA A 252 4.31 -3.82 14.56
N TRP A 253 4.67 -4.43 15.69
CA TRP A 253 4.05 -5.64 16.22
C TRP A 253 3.22 -5.31 17.45
N ASP A 254 2.11 -6.00 17.62
CA ASP A 254 1.22 -5.82 18.77
C ASP A 254 1.78 -6.57 19.98
N ALA A 255 2.17 -5.85 21.03
CA ALA A 255 2.81 -6.42 22.20
C ALA A 255 1.85 -7.26 23.05
N ASP A 256 0.58 -6.87 23.12
CA ASP A 256 -0.46 -7.55 23.91
C ASP A 256 -0.80 -8.93 23.32
N LEU A 257 -0.63 -9.09 22.01
CA LEU A 257 -0.76 -10.36 21.29
C LEU A 257 0.55 -11.17 21.21
N GLY A 258 1.60 -10.75 21.92
CA GLY A 258 2.88 -11.48 21.98
C GLY A 258 3.93 -11.07 20.95
N GLY A 259 3.74 -9.94 20.24
CA GLY A 259 4.67 -9.43 19.23
C GLY A 259 4.54 -10.17 17.89
N PHE A 260 5.64 -10.35 17.18
CA PHE A 260 5.63 -11.03 15.88
C PHE A 260 4.99 -12.43 15.99
N PRO A 261 4.02 -12.79 15.12
CA PRO A 261 3.59 -12.11 13.89
C PRO A 261 2.35 -11.21 14.01
N ALA A 262 1.87 -10.87 15.21
CA ALA A 262 0.70 -9.99 15.37
C ALA A 262 1.03 -8.55 14.97
N LEU A 263 0.37 -8.02 13.94
CA LEU A 263 0.63 -6.66 13.44
C LEU A 263 -0.12 -5.61 14.26
N SER A 264 0.56 -4.54 14.67
CA SER A 264 -0.12 -3.36 15.17
C SER A 264 -0.78 -2.57 14.03
N ARG A 265 -1.50 -1.47 14.35
CA ARG A 265 -2.01 -0.53 13.32
C ARG A 265 -0.87 0.04 12.46
N SER A 266 0.28 0.35 13.05
CA SER A 266 1.46 0.81 12.32
C SER A 266 2.04 -0.30 11.43
N GLY A 267 2.08 -1.54 11.92
CA GLY A 267 2.46 -2.71 11.11
C GLY A 267 1.59 -2.86 9.85
N HIS A 268 0.27 -2.68 9.98
CA HIS A 268 -0.65 -2.69 8.84
C HIS A 268 -0.37 -1.58 7.82
N PHE A 269 0.10 -0.42 8.26
CA PHE A 269 0.48 0.68 7.38
C PHE A 269 1.79 0.38 6.64
N LEU A 270 2.81 -0.09 7.35
CA LEU A 270 4.13 -0.43 6.81
C LEU A 270 4.06 -1.60 5.82
N LEU A 271 3.32 -2.66 6.15
CA LEU A 271 3.24 -3.86 5.31
C LEU A 271 2.60 -3.58 3.94
N LYS A 272 1.75 -2.55 3.80
CA LYS A 272 1.19 -2.13 2.50
C LYS A 272 2.26 -1.64 1.52
N ASP A 273 3.41 -1.17 2.00
CA ASP A 273 4.50 -0.74 1.12
C ASP A 273 5.10 -1.89 0.31
N LEU A 274 4.89 -3.15 0.75
CA LEU A 274 5.26 -4.33 -0.04
C LEU A 274 4.46 -4.41 -1.35
N ALA A 275 3.20 -3.94 -1.38
CA ALA A 275 2.43 -3.85 -2.61
C ALA A 275 2.91 -2.69 -3.49
N LEU A 276 3.26 -1.55 -2.90
CA LEU A 276 3.82 -0.41 -3.65
C LEU A 276 5.17 -0.76 -4.27
N LEU A 277 6.00 -1.51 -3.56
CA LEU A 277 7.23 -2.08 -4.08
C LEU A 277 6.95 -3.01 -5.27
N ALA A 278 5.93 -3.87 -5.17
CA ALA A 278 5.51 -4.71 -6.29
C ALA A 278 5.04 -3.91 -7.51
N VAL A 279 4.35 -2.77 -7.30
CA VAL A 279 4.02 -1.83 -8.38
C VAL A 279 5.27 -1.30 -9.08
N CYS A 280 6.32 -0.93 -8.34
CA CYS A 280 7.58 -0.50 -8.95
C CYS A 280 8.21 -1.60 -9.83
N PHE A 281 8.24 -2.85 -9.35
CA PHE A 281 8.74 -3.98 -10.14
C PHE A 281 7.87 -4.29 -11.37
N ALA A 282 6.55 -4.15 -11.26
CA ALA A 282 5.64 -4.23 -12.41
C ALA A 282 5.98 -3.17 -13.46
N PHE A 283 6.23 -1.92 -13.06
CA PHE A 283 6.65 -0.87 -13.99
C PHE A 283 8.04 -1.08 -14.61
N ILE A 284 9.00 -1.62 -13.87
CA ILE A 284 10.31 -2.00 -14.42
C ILE A 284 10.12 -3.02 -15.55
N ASN A 285 9.19 -3.98 -15.38
CA ASN A 285 8.86 -4.93 -16.42
C ASN A 285 8.19 -4.26 -17.64
N GLU A 286 7.22 -3.38 -17.43
CA GLU A 286 6.45 -2.71 -18.50
C GLU A 286 7.29 -1.74 -19.33
N THR A 287 8.19 -0.99 -18.69
CA THR A 287 9.06 -0.01 -19.37
C THR A 287 10.13 -0.66 -20.25
N ARG A 288 10.46 -1.94 -20.04
CA ARG A 288 11.33 -2.70 -20.95
C ARG A 288 10.63 -3.00 -22.26
N VAL A 289 9.36 -3.38 -22.22
CA VAL A 289 8.58 -3.77 -23.40
C VAL A 289 8.39 -2.59 -24.36
N ARG A 290 8.26 -1.36 -23.84
CA ARG A 290 8.16 -0.14 -24.66
C ARG A 290 9.45 0.24 -25.40
N ARG A 291 10.63 -0.27 -25.00
CA ARG A 291 11.91 0.01 -25.69
C ARG A 291 12.17 -0.85 -26.92
N TYR A 292 11.37 -1.90 -27.14
CA TYR A 292 11.52 -2.85 -28.25
C TYR A 292 10.38 -2.73 -29.28
N ARG A 293 9.64 -1.62 -29.27
CA ARG A 293 8.73 -1.19 -30.32
C ARG A 293 9.20 0.17 -30.82
#